data_AF-A0A519ZZT5-F1
#
_entry.id   AF-A0A519ZZT5-F1
#
_cell.length_a   1.000
_cell.length_b   1.000
_cell.length_c   1.000
_cell.angle_alpha   90.00
_cell.angle_beta   90.00
_cell.angle_gamma   90.00
#
_symmetry.space_group_name_H-M   'P 1'
#
loop_
_entity.id
_entity.type
_entity.pdbx_description
1 polymer ?
#
loop_
_entity_poly.entity_id
_entity_poly.type
_entity_poly.pdbx_seq_one_letter_code
_entity_poly.pdbx_strand_id
1 'polypeptide(L)'
;MTNLGLLTSRFSFLISLKLLFILLSSCSTNTCEETEGKVLQVYTTANEVVTTYRISQGAFGEDVALTICDKIDNRLLEEIGLRGEDYLPTIDSVVGTNVYIHYSFPGEEKPLDFKAVALGEALLSPEKLKYKYIVRNKKT
;
A
#
# COMPACT_ATOMS: atom_id res chain seq x y z
N MET A 1 -29.05 -32.99 -65.76
CA MET A 1 -27.85 -32.58 -64.99
C MET A 1 -28.25 -31.38 -64.16
N THR A 2 -28.62 -31.59 -62.90
CA THR A 2 -29.13 -30.54 -62.01
C THR A 2 -28.64 -30.78 -60.58
N ASN A 3 -28.35 -29.65 -59.92
CA ASN A 3 -28.15 -29.44 -58.48
C ASN A 3 -26.84 -29.90 -57.84
N LEU A 4 -25.93 -28.94 -57.65
CA LEU A 4 -25.06 -28.89 -56.49
C LEU A 4 -25.31 -27.56 -55.78
N GLY A 5 -26.11 -27.60 -54.70
CA GLY A 5 -26.45 -26.46 -53.88
C GLY A 5 -26.55 -26.89 -52.42
N LEU A 6 -25.98 -26.03 -51.56
CA LEU A 6 -26.16 -25.93 -50.12
C LEU A 6 -25.72 -27.11 -49.24
N LEU A 7 -24.67 -26.89 -48.45
CA LEU A 7 -24.69 -27.12 -47.00
C LEU A 7 -23.48 -26.47 -46.33
N THR A 8 -23.49 -25.13 -46.31
CA THR A 8 -22.84 -24.36 -45.24
C THR A 8 -23.87 -24.13 -44.15
N SER A 9 -23.41 -23.84 -42.93
CA SER A 9 -24.19 -23.66 -41.68
C SER A 9 -24.38 -24.95 -40.91
N ARG A 10 -23.52 -25.16 -39.91
CA ARG A 10 -23.83 -25.59 -38.52
C ARG A 10 -22.55 -25.84 -37.72
N PHE A 11 -21.61 -24.89 -37.65
CA PHE A 11 -20.41 -25.06 -36.81
C PHE A 11 -19.84 -23.76 -36.21
N SER A 12 -20.64 -22.70 -36.07
CA SER A 12 -20.13 -21.41 -35.60
C SER A 12 -21.00 -20.74 -34.52
N PHE A 13 -21.62 -21.52 -33.62
CA PHE A 13 -22.48 -20.96 -32.57
C PHE A 13 -22.13 -21.39 -31.13
N LEU A 14 -21.04 -22.14 -30.93
CA LEU A 14 -20.62 -22.59 -29.59
C LEU A 14 -19.33 -21.90 -29.07
N ILE A 15 -18.73 -21.01 -29.86
CA ILE A 15 -17.47 -20.33 -29.49
C ILE A 15 -17.73 -18.92 -28.91
N SER A 16 -18.91 -18.34 -29.09
CA SER A 16 -19.20 -16.96 -28.65
C SER A 16 -19.65 -16.81 -27.19
N LEU A 17 -20.01 -17.88 -26.48
CA LEU A 17 -20.53 -17.76 -25.10
C LEU A 17 -19.45 -17.96 -24.01
N LYS A 18 -18.31 -18.57 -24.32
CA LYS A 18 -17.21 -18.75 -23.35
C LYS A 18 -16.28 -17.54 -23.23
N LEU A 19 -16.28 -16.61 -24.19
CA LEU A 19 -15.47 -15.40 -24.09
C LEU A 19 -16.09 -14.32 -23.17
N LEU A 20 -17.38 -14.42 -22.85
CA LEU A 20 -18.07 -13.41 -22.02
C LEU A 20 -17.81 -13.59 -20.51
N PHE A 21 -17.33 -14.75 -20.06
CA PHE A 21 -17.04 -15.01 -18.65
C PHE A 21 -15.62 -14.62 -18.20
N ILE A 22 -14.74 -14.20 -19.11
CA ILE A 22 -13.34 -13.87 -18.77
C ILE A 22 -13.15 -12.38 -18.41
N LEU A 23 -14.19 -11.54 -18.57
CA LEU A 23 -14.08 -10.08 -18.35
C LEU A 23 -14.48 -9.59 -16.94
N LEU A 24 -14.78 -10.48 -15.98
CA LEU A 24 -15.32 -10.08 -14.66
C LEU A 24 -14.36 -10.18 -13.47
N SER A 25 -13.09 -10.54 -13.64
CA SER A 25 -12.22 -10.88 -12.50
C SER A 25 -10.91 -10.10 -12.45
N SER A 26 -10.97 -8.78 -12.58
CA SER A 26 -9.90 -7.91 -12.07
C SER A 26 -10.47 -6.56 -11.67
N CYS A 27 -11.51 -6.57 -10.83
CA CYS A 27 -11.71 -5.45 -9.93
C CYS A 27 -10.67 -5.63 -8.84
N SER A 28 -9.49 -5.00 -8.99
CA SER A 28 -8.52 -4.90 -7.91
C SER A 28 -9.21 -4.12 -6.78
N THR A 29 -9.76 -4.85 -5.83
CA THR A 29 -10.17 -4.24 -4.56
C THR A 29 -8.87 -3.89 -3.87
N ASN A 30 -8.60 -2.60 -3.69
CA ASN A 30 -7.49 -2.10 -2.87
C ASN A 30 -7.75 -2.48 -1.41
N THR A 31 -7.68 -3.76 -1.08
CA THR A 31 -7.74 -4.28 0.28
C THR A 31 -6.38 -4.07 0.94
N CYS A 32 -6.38 -3.86 2.24
CA CYS A 32 -5.17 -4.00 3.04
C CYS A 32 -4.79 -5.46 3.10
N GLU A 33 -4.06 -5.89 2.09
CA GLU A 33 -3.29 -7.12 2.15
C GLU A 33 -2.10 -6.89 3.08
N GLU A 34 -1.71 -7.93 3.81
CA GLU A 34 -0.50 -7.86 4.62
C GLU A 34 0.70 -7.64 3.70
N THR A 35 1.40 -6.52 3.88
CA THR A 35 2.67 -6.30 3.20
C THR A 35 3.64 -7.42 3.58
N GLU A 36 4.39 -7.95 2.61
CA GLU A 36 5.41 -8.98 2.85
C GLU A 36 6.55 -8.43 3.73
N GLY A 37 6.37 -8.52 5.06
CA GLY A 37 7.28 -7.94 6.02
C GLY A 37 6.93 -8.27 7.47
N LYS A 38 7.87 -8.02 8.37
CA LYS A 38 7.66 -8.25 9.80
C LYS A 38 6.92 -7.06 10.41
N VAL A 39 5.75 -7.29 10.99
CA VAL A 39 5.02 -6.25 11.74
C VAL A 39 5.88 -5.70 12.87
N LEU A 40 6.08 -4.38 12.88
CA LEU A 40 6.78 -3.64 13.93
C LEU A 40 5.81 -3.05 14.95
N GLN A 41 4.71 -2.48 14.48
CA GLN A 41 3.72 -1.81 15.30
C GLN A 41 2.36 -1.85 14.60
N VAL A 42 1.30 -2.00 15.40
CA VAL A 42 -0.08 -1.77 14.99
C VAL A 42 -0.63 -0.67 15.89
N TYR A 43 -1.15 0.40 15.30
CA TYR A 43 -1.79 1.52 15.98
C TYR A 43 -3.23 1.64 15.48
N THR A 44 -4.18 1.48 16.40
CA THR A 44 -5.62 1.44 16.04
C THR A 44 -6.31 2.71 16.50
N THR A 45 -7.04 3.36 15.59
CA THR A 45 -7.94 4.47 15.90
C THR A 45 -9.40 3.98 15.96
N ALA A 46 -10.34 4.93 16.04
CA ALA A 46 -11.76 4.62 15.92
C ALA A 46 -12.09 3.96 14.57
N ASN A 47 -11.54 4.52 13.48
CA ASN A 47 -11.94 4.18 12.11
C ASN A 47 -10.82 3.53 11.28
N GLU A 48 -9.58 3.58 11.74
CA GLU A 48 -8.42 3.19 10.95
C GLU A 48 -7.50 2.25 11.73
N VAL A 49 -6.75 1.44 10.99
CA VAL A 49 -5.64 0.64 11.49
C VAL A 49 -4.39 1.09 10.74
N VAL A 50 -3.38 1.55 11.50
CA VAL A 50 -2.08 1.93 10.97
C VAL A 50 -1.08 0.86 11.35
N THR A 51 -0.45 0.24 10.36
CA THR A 51 0.52 -0.83 10.59
C THR A 51 1.84 -0.46 9.96
N THR A 52 2.93 -0.66 10.70
CA THR A 52 4.29 -0.53 10.16
C THR A 52 4.92 -1.91 10.03
N TYR A 53 5.52 -2.19 8.87
CA TYR A 53 6.19 -3.44 8.54
C TYR A 53 7.66 -3.16 8.27
N ARG A 54 8.55 -3.95 8.85
CA ARG A 54 9.95 -4.01 8.45
C ARG A 54 10.07 -4.88 7.20
N ILE A 55 10.58 -4.28 6.13
CA ILE A 55 10.78 -4.91 4.84
C ILE A 55 12.28 -5.14 4.64
N SER A 56 12.68 -6.38 4.39
CA SER A 56 14.07 -6.70 4.04
C SER A 56 14.27 -6.51 2.55
N GLN A 57 15.23 -5.66 2.19
CA GLN A 57 15.67 -5.44 0.81
C GLN A 57 16.94 -6.26 0.48
N GLY A 58 17.24 -7.29 1.28
CA GLY A 58 18.44 -8.10 1.13
C GLY A 58 19.73 -7.30 1.32
N ALA A 59 20.58 -7.26 0.29
CA ALA A 59 21.86 -6.55 0.35
C ALA A 59 21.72 -5.02 0.42
N PHE A 60 20.53 -4.48 0.16
CA PHE A 60 20.24 -3.05 0.21
C PHE A 60 19.74 -2.57 1.57
N GLY A 61 19.70 -3.45 2.58
CA GLY A 61 19.31 -3.09 3.94
C GLY A 61 17.83 -3.34 4.22
N GLU A 62 17.27 -2.50 5.09
CA GLU A 62 15.88 -2.61 5.56
C GLU A 62 15.14 -1.28 5.40
N ASP A 63 13.91 -1.37 4.94
CA ASP A 63 12.97 -0.25 4.90
C ASP A 63 11.80 -0.51 5.86
N VAL A 64 10.99 0.52 6.08
CA VAL A 64 9.70 0.37 6.77
C VAL A 64 8.56 0.79 5.84
N ALA A 65 7.62 -0.12 5.61
CA ALA A 65 6.33 0.22 5.01
C ALA A 65 5.37 0.65 6.12
N LEU A 66 4.63 1.74 5.91
CA LEU A 66 3.53 2.17 6.77
C LEU A 66 2.25 2.11 5.94
N THR A 67 1.31 1.26 6.34
CA THR A 67 -0.02 1.17 5.74
C THR A 67 -1.07 1.79 6.65
N ILE A 68 -2.07 2.43 6.04
CA ILE A 68 -3.25 2.94 6.73
C ILE A 68 -4.47 2.31 6.07
N CYS A 69 -5.25 1.60 6.86
CA CYS A 69 -6.40 0.83 6.44
C CYS A 69 -7.66 1.39 7.08
N ASP A 70 -8.75 1.45 6.34
CA ASP A 70 -10.07 1.59 6.95
C ASP A 70 -10.39 0.30 7.72
N LYS A 71 -10.84 0.47 8.95
CA LYS A 71 -11.01 -0.63 9.91
C LYS A 71 -12.24 -1.49 9.61
N ILE A 72 -13.24 -0.93 8.92
CA ILE A 72 -14.53 -1.58 8.69
C ILE A 72 -14.48 -2.40 7.40
N ASP A 73 -14.05 -1.78 6.30
CA ASP A 73 -14.04 -2.42 4.98
C ASP A 73 -12.68 -3.06 4.62
N ASN A 74 -11.69 -2.95 5.51
CA ASN A 74 -10.30 -3.38 5.30
C ASN A 74 -9.70 -2.82 4.00
N ARG A 75 -10.11 -1.62 3.60
CA ARG A 75 -9.60 -0.97 2.38
C ARG A 75 -8.32 -0.22 2.67
N LEU A 76 -7.33 -0.39 1.79
CA LEU A 76 -6.10 0.37 1.81
C LEU A 76 -6.39 1.84 1.48
N LEU A 77 -6.11 2.71 2.45
CA LEU A 77 -6.27 4.15 2.32
C LEU A 77 -4.99 4.79 1.80
N GLU A 78 -3.84 4.42 2.36
CA GLU A 78 -2.52 4.93 1.99
C GLU A 78 -1.42 3.94 2.40
N GLU A 79 -0.36 3.88 1.60
CA GLU A 79 0.88 3.16 1.92
C GLU A 79 2.07 4.08 1.60
N ILE A 80 3.03 4.17 2.52
CA ILE A 80 4.28 4.91 2.30
C ILE A 80 5.50 4.08 2.71
N GLY A 81 6.64 4.32 2.05
CA GLY A 81 7.94 3.83 2.46
C GLY A 81 8.68 4.85 3.34
N LEU A 82 9.35 4.34 4.36
CA LEU A 82 10.15 5.09 5.32
C LEU A 82 11.50 4.42 5.50
N ARG A 83 12.55 5.20 5.76
CA ARG A 83 13.87 4.67 6.11
C ARG A 83 13.79 3.76 7.34
N GLY A 84 14.42 2.59 7.26
CA GLY A 84 14.40 1.55 8.30
C GLY A 84 15.75 0.95 8.68
N GLU A 85 16.86 1.40 8.08
CA GLU A 85 18.17 0.75 8.16
C GLU A 85 18.75 0.68 9.59
N ASP A 86 18.88 1.85 10.25
CA ASP A 86 19.54 1.94 11.56
C ASP A 86 18.58 2.25 12.73
N TYR A 87 17.51 3.00 12.43
CA TYR A 87 16.54 3.46 13.41
C TYR A 87 15.16 3.27 12.85
N LEU A 88 14.31 2.57 13.60
CA LEU A 88 12.94 2.33 13.17
C LEU A 88 12.03 3.50 13.57
N PRO A 89 11.13 3.93 12.67
CA PRO A 89 10.05 4.83 13.05
C PRO A 89 9.11 4.17 14.04
N THR A 90 8.54 4.96 14.93
CA THR A 90 7.45 4.57 15.82
C THR A 90 6.29 5.55 15.66
N ILE A 91 5.08 5.03 15.57
CA ILE A 91 3.84 5.81 15.56
C ILE A 91 3.52 6.23 16.99
N ASP A 92 3.55 7.53 17.25
CA ASP A 92 3.16 8.11 18.53
C ASP A 92 1.65 8.25 18.64
N SER A 93 1.02 8.79 17.60
CA SER A 93 -0.42 9.05 17.57
C SER A 93 -0.92 9.31 16.15
N VAL A 94 -2.23 9.17 15.97
CA VAL A 94 -2.95 9.52 14.76
C VAL A 94 -4.13 10.41 15.15
N VAL A 95 -4.21 11.61 14.58
CA VAL A 95 -5.24 12.62 14.89
C VAL A 95 -5.79 13.22 13.59
N GLY A 96 -6.99 12.78 13.21
CA GLY A 96 -7.54 13.07 11.88
C GLY A 96 -6.59 12.53 10.81
N THR A 97 -6.24 13.35 9.82
CA THR A 97 -5.27 12.97 8.77
C THR A 97 -3.81 13.18 9.18
N ASN A 98 -3.52 13.57 10.42
CA ASN A 98 -2.15 13.76 10.89
C ASN A 98 -1.63 12.48 11.55
N VAL A 99 -0.51 11.98 11.06
CA VAL A 99 0.21 10.83 11.60
C VAL A 99 1.51 11.33 12.24
N TYR A 100 1.64 11.16 13.55
CA TYR A 100 2.81 11.59 14.31
C TYR A 100 3.77 10.42 14.45
N ILE A 101 4.98 10.61 13.92
CA ILE A 101 6.03 9.60 13.87
C ILE A 101 7.23 10.15 14.59
N HIS A 102 7.89 9.32 15.41
CA HIS A 102 9.22 9.63 15.88
C HIS A 102 10.25 8.62 15.43
N TYR A 103 11.47 9.13 15.27
CA TYR A 103 12.71 8.36 15.18
C TYR A 103 13.56 8.67 16.42
N SER A 104 14.49 7.77 16.72
CA SER A 104 15.45 7.92 17.82
C SER A 104 16.88 8.02 17.28
N PHE A 105 17.09 8.87 16.27
CA PHE A 105 18.41 9.13 15.69
C PHE A 105 19.36 9.74 16.74
N PRO A 106 20.68 9.49 16.62
CA PRO A 106 21.67 10.18 17.43
C PRO A 106 21.59 11.69 17.17
N GLY A 107 21.60 12.47 18.25
CA GLY A 107 21.60 13.93 18.18
C GLY A 107 20.51 14.57 19.02
N GLU A 108 20.13 15.77 18.62
CA GLU A 108 19.15 16.61 19.31
C GLU A 108 17.72 16.19 18.99
N GLU A 109 16.83 16.37 19.97
CA GLU A 109 15.39 16.28 19.74
C GLU A 109 14.94 17.47 18.92
N LYS A 110 14.31 17.20 17.78
CA LYS A 110 13.89 18.24 16.84
C LYS A 110 12.84 17.71 15.87
N PRO A 111 12.04 18.59 15.24
CA PRO A 111 11.29 18.22 14.05
C PRO A 111 12.23 17.69 12.97
N LEU A 112 11.78 16.66 12.25
CA LEU A 112 12.47 16.13 11.08
C LEU A 112 11.67 16.49 9.83
N ASP A 113 12.38 16.86 8.77
CA ASP A 113 11.76 16.98 7.45
C ASP A 113 11.30 15.58 7.00
N PHE A 114 10.04 15.46 6.63
CA PHE A 114 9.48 14.21 6.12
C PHE A 114 10.28 13.70 4.92
N LYS A 115 10.76 14.58 4.04
CA LYS A 115 11.58 14.19 2.87
C LYS A 115 12.93 13.58 3.25
N ALA A 116 13.41 13.81 4.47
CA ALA A 116 14.66 13.19 4.92
C ALA A 116 14.50 11.70 5.25
N VAL A 117 13.28 11.24 5.52
CA VAL A 117 12.97 9.87 5.94
C VAL A 117 12.03 9.12 5.01
N ALA A 118 11.28 9.82 4.15
CA ALA A 118 10.39 9.21 3.17
C ALA A 118 11.17 8.51 2.05
N LEU A 119 10.59 7.45 1.51
CA LEU A 119 11.12 6.66 0.39
C LEU A 119 10.06 6.52 -0.71
N GLY A 120 10.51 6.10 -1.91
CA GLY A 120 9.63 5.79 -3.04
C GLY A 120 8.72 6.95 -3.45
N GLU A 121 7.48 6.63 -3.79
CA GLU A 121 6.49 7.61 -4.25
C GLU A 121 6.16 8.69 -3.20
N ALA A 122 6.21 8.35 -1.91
CA ALA A 122 5.96 9.31 -0.83
C ALA A 122 7.03 10.42 -0.77
N LEU A 123 8.26 10.11 -1.18
CA LEU A 123 9.33 11.10 -1.32
C LEU A 123 9.17 11.93 -2.60
N LEU A 124 8.80 11.30 -3.71
CA LEU A 124 8.76 11.91 -5.04
C LEU A 124 7.55 12.82 -5.25
N SER A 125 6.38 12.44 -4.70
CA SER A 125 5.11 13.15 -4.86
C SER A 125 4.38 13.36 -3.51
N PRO A 126 4.98 14.05 -2.52
CA PRO A 126 4.40 14.20 -1.19
C PRO A 126 3.06 14.95 -1.19
N GLU A 127 2.78 15.75 -2.22
CA GLU A 127 1.51 16.46 -2.39
C GLU A 127 0.32 15.54 -2.73
N LYS A 128 0.59 14.29 -3.14
CA LYS A 128 -0.45 13.29 -3.44
C LYS A 128 -0.86 12.48 -2.22
N LEU A 129 -0.16 12.64 -1.10
CA LEU A 129 -0.45 11.95 0.15
C LEU A 129 -1.76 12.48 0.76
N LYS A 130 -2.62 11.56 1.18
CA LYS A 130 -3.89 11.82 1.87
C LYS A 130 -3.64 12.16 3.34
N TYR A 131 -2.59 11.60 3.93
CA TYR A 131 -2.19 11.86 5.30
C TYR A 131 -1.00 12.80 5.35
N LYS A 132 -0.95 13.58 6.43
CA LYS A 132 0.18 14.44 6.76
C LYS A 132 1.04 13.74 7.80
N TYR A 133 2.30 13.53 7.47
CA TYR A 133 3.28 12.89 8.35
C TYR A 133 4.10 13.95 9.08
N ILE A 134 3.91 14.05 10.40
CA ILE A 134 4.70 14.92 11.27
C ILE A 134 5.78 14.07 11.92
N VAL A 135 7.02 14.28 11.49
CA VAL A 135 8.16 13.49 11.94
C VAL A 135 8.99 14.28 12.94
N ARG A 136 9.44 13.62 14.02
CA ARG A 136 10.36 14.19 14.99
C ARG A 136 11.47 13.22 15.35
N ASN A 137 12.65 13.75 15.66
CA ASN A 137 13.66 13.02 16.40
C ASN A 137 13.35 13.18 17.88
N LYS A 138 13.19 12.08 18.62
CA LYS A 138 12.90 12.06 20.04
C LYS A 138 13.72 10.94 20.68
N LYS A 139 14.35 11.21 21.82
CA LYS A 139 15.02 10.15 22.57
C LYS A 139 13.95 9.34 23.31
N THR A 140 13.98 8.03 23.11
CA THR A 140 13.13 7.08 23.79
C THR A 140 13.70 6.66 25.13
#